data_AF-A0A522E913-F1
#
_entry.id   AF-A0A522E913-F1
#
_cell.length_a   1.000
_cell.length_b   1.000
_cell.length_c   1.000
_cell.angle_alpha   90.00
_cell.angle_beta   90.00
_cell.angle_gamma   90.00
#
_symmetry.space_group_name_H-M   'P 1'
#
loop_
_entity.id
_entity.type
_entity.pdbx_description
1 polymer ?
#
loop_
_entity_poly.entity_id
_entity_poly.type
_entity_poly.pdbx_seq_one_letter_code
_entity_poly.pdbx_strand_id
1 'polypeptide(L)'
;EGKKIYIQYCVTCHGNKGKGDGIAAPGLPKRPADHTSDFVQKQTDGSIFWIITEGNIPMPSYKTILTATQRWQVVNYIRTLAKLPKK
;
A
#
# COMPACT_ATOMS: atom_id res chain seq x y z
N GLU A 1 2.91 -0.43 14.73
CA GLU A 1 2.01 -1.43 14.11
C GLU A 1 1.87 -1.32 12.58
N GLY A 2 1.65 -0.14 11.97
CA GLY A 2 1.47 -0.02 10.50
C GLY A 2 2.50 -0.74 9.62
N LYS A 3 3.80 -0.63 9.94
CA LYS A 3 4.88 -1.37 9.26
C LYS A 3 4.71 -2.89 9.33
N LYS A 4 4.34 -3.43 10.49
CA LYS A 4 4.16 -4.88 10.70
C LYS A 4 3.00 -5.39 9.84
N ILE A 5 1.88 -4.67 9.84
CA ILE A 5 0.70 -4.98 9.03
C ILE A 5 1.05 -4.92 7.54
N TYR A 6 1.80 -3.89 7.11
CA TYR A 6 2.25 -3.78 5.73
C TYR A 6 3.13 -4.96 5.30
N ILE A 7 4.07 -5.38 6.15
CA ILE A 7 4.91 -6.55 5.90
C ILE A 7 4.08 -7.82 5.78
N GLN A 8 3.08 -8.00 6.65
CA GLN A 8 2.26 -9.21 6.67
C GLN A 8 1.30 -9.30 5.49
N TYR A 9 0.70 -8.19 5.07
CA TYR A 9 -0.43 -8.21 4.13
C TYR A 9 -0.14 -7.57 2.76
N CYS A 10 0.80 -6.63 2.67
CA CYS A 10 0.99 -5.81 1.48
C CYS A 10 2.26 -6.14 0.71
N VAL A 11 3.33 -6.58 1.39
CA VAL A 11 4.66 -6.82 0.80
C VAL A 11 4.66 -7.87 -0.31
N THR A 12 3.84 -8.91 -0.19
CA THR A 12 3.79 -9.99 -1.19
C THR A 12 3.53 -9.46 -2.60
N CYS A 13 2.74 -8.39 -2.73
CA CYS A 13 2.43 -7.74 -4.01
C CYS A 13 3.21 -6.43 -4.19
N HIS A 14 3.29 -5.58 -3.15
CA HIS A 14 3.88 -4.25 -3.28
C HIS A 14 5.39 -4.19 -3.02
N GLY A 15 5.99 -5.26 -2.49
CA GLY A 15 7.41 -5.36 -2.17
C GLY A 15 7.80 -4.66 -0.85
N ASN A 16 8.96 -5.04 -0.30
CA ASN A 16 9.46 -4.50 0.99
C ASN A 16 9.69 -2.99 0.96
N LYS A 17 10.01 -2.44 -0.21
CA LYS A 17 10.23 -1.01 -0.42
C LYS A 17 8.99 -0.31 -1.00
N GLY A 18 7.88 -1.03 -1.16
CA GLY A 18 6.62 -0.51 -1.69
C GLY A 18 6.67 -0.11 -3.16
N LYS A 19 7.55 -0.72 -3.98
CA LYS A 19 7.74 -0.33 -5.40
C LYS A 19 6.85 -1.10 -6.38
N GLY A 20 5.86 -1.84 -5.88
CA GLY A 20 5.03 -2.70 -6.72
C GLY A 20 5.83 -3.83 -7.35
N ASP A 21 6.86 -4.32 -6.65
CA ASP A 21 7.83 -5.33 -7.07
C ASP A 21 7.87 -6.53 -6.12
N GLY A 22 6.75 -6.81 -5.43
CA GLY A 22 6.62 -8.00 -4.59
C GLY A 22 6.68 -9.29 -5.41
N ILE A 23 6.92 -10.42 -4.74
CA ILE A 23 7.09 -11.73 -5.38
C ILE A 23 5.88 -12.15 -6.24
N ALA A 24 4.67 -11.73 -5.87
CA ALA A 24 3.46 -12.01 -6.64
C ALA A 24 3.24 -11.03 -7.80
N ALA A 25 3.94 -9.89 -7.84
CA ALA A 25 3.70 -8.83 -8.82
C ALA A 25 3.80 -9.30 -10.29
N PRO A 26 4.77 -10.15 -10.70
CA PRO A 26 4.85 -10.64 -12.08
C PRO A 26 3.66 -11.52 -12.53
N GLY A 27 2.95 -12.14 -11.59
CA GLY A 27 1.80 -13.01 -11.89
C GLY A 27 0.45 -12.28 -11.92
N LEU A 28 0.43 -10.98 -11.64
CA LEU A 28 -0.80 -10.19 -11.61
C LEU A 28 -1.10 -9.58 -12.99
N PRO A 29 -2.39 -9.48 -13.39
CA PRO A 29 -2.79 -8.89 -14.67
C PRO A 29 -2.45 -7.39 -14.75
N LYS A 30 -2.28 -6.74 -13.61
CA LYS A 30 -1.85 -5.35 -13.49
C LYS A 30 -0.80 -5.23 -12.40
N ARG A 31 0.26 -4.48 -12.70
CA ARG A 31 1.32 -4.20 -11.74
C ARG A 31 0.76 -3.44 -10.53
N PRO A 32 1.05 -3.87 -9.29
CA PRO A 32 0.68 -3.12 -8.09
C PRO A 32 1.28 -1.71 -8.09
N ALA A 33 0.61 -0.78 -7.41
CA ALA A 33 1.06 0.60 -7.34
C ALA A 33 2.43 0.73 -6.63
N ASP A 34 3.27 1.62 -7.16
CA ASP A 34 4.50 2.06 -6.51
C ASP A 34 4.15 3.15 -5.47
N HIS A 35 4.16 2.76 -4.20
CA HIS A 35 3.90 3.64 -3.06
C HIS A 35 4.97 4.71 -2.88
N THR A 36 6.15 4.56 -3.49
CA THR A 36 7.21 5.58 -3.46
C THR A 36 7.03 6.64 -4.55
N SER A 37 6.08 6.43 -5.47
CA SER A 37 5.84 7.33 -6.60
C SER A 37 5.11 8.60 -6.18
N ASP A 38 5.41 9.70 -6.86
CA ASP A 38 4.70 10.98 -6.70
C ASP A 38 3.20 10.83 -6.95
N PHE A 39 2.79 9.94 -7.86
CA PHE A 39 1.38 9.69 -8.14
C PHE A 39 0.64 9.21 -6.90
N VAL A 40 1.16 8.18 -6.21
CA VAL A 40 0.55 7.68 -4.97
C VAL A 40 0.71 8.70 -3.84
N GLN A 41 1.87 9.33 -3.73
CA GLN A 41 2.14 10.29 -2.66
C GLN A 41 1.31 11.58 -2.76
N LYS A 42 0.83 11.96 -3.95
CA LYS A 42 -0.10 13.09 -4.15
C LYS A 42 -1.56 12.74 -3.91
N GLN A 43 -1.93 11.45 -3.79
CA GLN A 43 -3.29 11.09 -3.42
C GLN A 43 -3.60 11.57 -2.01
N THR A 44 -4.88 11.76 -1.69
CA THR A 44 -5.30 12.08 -0.31
C THR A 44 -5.19 10.84 0.57
N ASP A 45 -4.97 11.03 1.87
CA ASP A 45 -4.94 9.89 2.80
C ASP A 45 -6.25 9.10 2.78
N GLY A 46 -7.38 9.79 2.64
CA GLY A 46 -8.70 9.17 2.48
C GLY A 46 -8.83 8.31 1.22
N SER A 47 -8.20 8.70 0.11
CA SER A 47 -8.20 7.89 -1.11
C SER A 47 -7.42 6.59 -0.91
N ILE A 48 -6.24 6.65 -0.28
CA ILE A 48 -5.43 5.48 0.03
C ILE A 48 -6.17 4.58 1.03
N PHE A 49 -6.79 5.16 2.07
CA PHE A 49 -7.62 4.44 3.03
C PHE A 49 -8.79 3.72 2.35
N TRP A 50 -9.47 4.38 1.41
CA TRP A 50 -10.59 3.81 0.66
C TRP A 50 -10.14 2.63 -0.20
N ILE A 51 -9.02 2.75 -0.91
CA ILE A 51 -8.45 1.66 -1.72
C ILE A 51 -8.11 0.44 -0.86
N ILE A 52 -7.49 0.65 0.31
CA ILE A 52 -7.22 -0.46 1.26
C ILE A 52 -8.53 -1.09 1.75
N THR A 53 -9.55 -0.25 1.97
CA THR A 53 -10.85 -0.64 2.51
C THR A 53 -11.64 -1.47 1.52
N GLU A 54 -11.91 -0.96 0.32
CA GLU A 54 -12.80 -1.61 -0.63
C GLU A 54 -12.05 -2.51 -1.63
N GLY A 55 -10.72 -2.38 -1.70
CA GLY A 55 -9.90 -3.06 -2.70
C GLY A 55 -9.87 -2.30 -4.04
N ASN A 56 -9.04 -2.79 -4.95
CA ASN A 56 -8.96 -2.27 -6.32
C ASN A 56 -8.33 -3.35 -7.21
N ILE A 57 -9.13 -3.98 -8.06
CA ILE A 57 -8.76 -5.21 -8.80
C ILE A 57 -7.35 -5.05 -9.43
N PRO A 58 -6.42 -6.00 -9.17
CA PRO A 58 -6.60 -7.30 -8.51
C PRO A 58 -6.45 -7.30 -6.98
N MET A 59 -6.28 -6.14 -6.34
CA MET A 59 -6.11 -6.04 -4.88
C MET A 59 -7.43 -6.35 -4.15
N PRO A 60 -7.44 -7.29 -3.19
CA PRO A 60 -8.64 -7.60 -2.41
C PRO A 60 -8.99 -6.47 -1.44
N SER A 61 -10.23 -6.49 -0.94
CA SER A 61 -10.66 -5.66 0.19
C SER A 61 -10.03 -6.14 1.49
N TYR A 62 -9.60 -5.21 2.35
CA TYR A 62 -9.14 -5.51 3.71
C TYR A 62 -10.14 -5.11 4.80
N LYS A 63 -11.37 -4.71 4.42
CA LYS A 63 -12.39 -4.20 5.35
C LYS A 63 -12.77 -5.17 6.48
N THR A 64 -12.78 -6.46 6.18
CA THR A 64 -13.14 -7.53 7.12
C THR A 64 -11.93 -8.14 7.82
N ILE A 65 -10.72 -7.86 7.33
CA ILE A 65 -9.46 -8.42 7.84
C ILE A 65 -8.79 -7.46 8.82
N LEU A 66 -8.86 -6.15 8.54
CA LEU A 66 -8.21 -5.10 9.31
C LEU A 66 -9.24 -4.13 9.91
N THR A 67 -9.05 -3.78 11.17
CA THR A 67 -9.83 -2.69 11.80
C THR A 67 -9.57 -1.35 11.09
N ALA A 68 -10.47 -0.37 11.28
CA ALA A 68 -10.27 0.98 10.75
C ALA A 68 -8.94 1.60 11.23
N THR A 69 -8.61 1.43 12.51
CA THR A 69 -7.35 1.91 13.09
C THR A 69 -6.13 1.28 12.42
N GLN A 70 -6.15 -0.04 12.19
CA GLN A 70 -5.06 -0.74 11.50
C GLN A 70 -4.88 -0.26 10.06
N ARG A 71 -5.98 -0.02 9.32
CA ARG A 71 -5.91 0.54 7.97
C ARG A 71 -5.30 1.95 7.95
N TRP A 72 -5.68 2.82 8.89
CA TRP A 72 -5.05 4.14 9.04
C TRP A 72 -3.56 4.05 9.39
N GLN A 73 -3.16 3.10 10.23
CA GLN A 73 -1.74 2.87 10.51
C GLN A 73 -0.95 2.43 9.27
N VAL A 74 -1.58 1.66 8.37
CA VAL A 74 -0.99 1.30 7.08
C VAL A 74 -0.84 2.52 6.18
N VAL A 75 -1.86 3.39 6.10
CA VAL A 75 -1.78 4.67 5.36
C VAL A 75 -0.60 5.51 5.86
N ASN A 76 -0.48 5.68 7.18
CA ASN A 76 0.64 6.42 7.77
C ASN A 76 2.00 5.79 7.41
N TYR A 77 2.09 4.46 7.40
CA TYR A 77 3.31 3.78 6.97
C TYR A 77 3.60 4.01 5.48
N ILE A 78 2.60 3.96 4.60
CA ILE A 78 2.76 4.26 3.17
C ILE A 78 3.34 5.67 2.95
N ARG A 79 2.96 6.66 3.76
CA ARG A 79 3.55 8.00 3.70
C ARG A 79 5.04 8.04 4.02
N THR A 80 5.51 7.16 4.90
CA THR A 80 6.94 7.05 5.20
C THR A 80 7.77 6.46 4.04
N LEU A 81 7.12 5.83 3.05
CA LEU A 81 7.77 5.25 1.88
C LEU A 81 8.02 6.27 0.76
N ALA A 82 7.54 7.51 0.90
CA ALA A 82 7.84 8.57 -0.04
C ALA A 82 9.36 8.71 -0.20
N LYS A 83 9.83 8.89 -1.44
CA LYS A 83 11.22 9.31 -1.64
C LYS A 83 11.35 10.69 -0.97
N LEU A 84 12.11 10.77 0.11
CA LEU A 84 12.55 12.05 0.63
C LEU A 84 13.20 12.80 -0.55
N PRO A 85 12.83 14.07 -0.82
CA PRO A 85 13.51 14.83 -1.84
C PRO A 85 15.01 14.80 -1.51
N LYS A 86 15.83 14.38 -2.48
CA LYS A 86 17.27 14.56 -2.36
C LYS A 86 17.49 16.06 -2.21
N LYS A 87 18.00 16.46 -1.05
CA LYS A 87 18.44 17.83 -0.78
C LYS A 87 19.57 18.20 -1.74
#